data_AF-U2S4U5-F1
#
_entry.id   AF-U2S4U5-F1
#
_cell.length_a   1.000
_cell.length_b   1.000
_cell.length_c   1.000
_cell.angle_alpha   90.00
_cell.angle_beta   90.00
_cell.angle_gamma   90.00
#
_symmetry.space_group_name_H-M   'P 1'
#
loop_
_entity.id
_entity.type
_entity.pdbx_description
1 polymer ?
#
loop_
_entity_poly.entity_id
_entity_poly.type
_entity_poly.pdbx_seq_one_letter_code
_entity_poly.pdbx_strand_id
1 'polypeptide(L)'
;MFQKKQFCFTDDVHNTFLYLNFMNDKLNKICKKNNFKKIKVHGFRHTHYSLLFESGFTIQEVQDRLGHSDLKTTMNIYAHVTEKQKENVGNKFAKYVNF
;
A
#
# COMPACT_ATOMS: atom_id res chain seq x y z
N MET A 1 20.03 -3.75 25.11
CA MET A 1 21.02 -4.66 24.51
C MET A 1 20.25 -5.66 23.67
N PHE A 2 20.44 -5.70 22.35
CA PHE A 2 19.67 -6.56 21.45
C PHE A 2 19.97 -8.04 21.72
N GLN A 3 18.93 -8.87 21.88
CA GLN A 3 19.10 -10.31 22.11
C GLN A 3 19.26 -11.05 20.78
N LYS A 4 20.10 -12.10 20.75
CA LYS A 4 20.44 -12.87 19.54
C LYS A 4 19.23 -13.55 18.85
N LYS A 5 18.08 -13.68 19.53
CA LYS A 5 16.80 -14.21 19.01
C LYS A 5 15.65 -13.21 19.14
N GLN A 6 15.93 -11.92 19.00
CA GLN A 6 14.92 -10.88 19.08
C GLN A 6 14.14 -10.76 17.75
N PHE A 7 12.81 -10.83 17.80
CA PHE A 7 12.00 -10.56 16.60
C PHE A 7 11.94 -9.05 16.34
N CYS A 8 11.73 -8.65 15.09
CA CYS A 8 11.73 -7.22 14.71
C CYS A 8 10.50 -6.45 15.23
N PHE A 9 9.36 -7.12 15.41
CA PHE A 9 8.10 -6.51 15.84
C PHE A 9 7.53 -7.27 17.05
N THR A 10 7.90 -6.83 18.25
CA THR A 10 7.48 -7.47 19.50
C THR A 10 6.93 -6.47 20.49
N ASP A 11 6.31 -7.01 21.54
CA ASP A 11 6.21 -6.28 22.79
C ASP A 11 7.60 -6.15 23.44
N ASP A 12 7.77 -5.09 24.23
CA ASP A 12 9.01 -4.68 24.90
C ASP A 12 9.29 -5.46 26.19
N VAL A 13 8.32 -6.23 26.69
CA VAL A 13 8.39 -6.90 28.00
C VAL A 13 8.78 -8.37 27.86
N HIS A 14 8.17 -9.06 26.90
CA HIS A 14 8.25 -10.51 26.72
C HIS A 14 8.92 -10.92 25.40
N ASN A 15 9.24 -9.98 24.50
CA ASN A 15 9.79 -10.27 23.17
C ASN A 15 8.88 -11.25 22.38
N THR A 16 7.56 -11.11 22.55
CA THR A 16 6.54 -11.92 21.87
C THR A 16 5.85 -11.15 20.76
N PHE A 17 5.11 -11.87 19.90
CA PHE A 17 4.40 -11.24 18.79
C PHE A 17 3.35 -10.25 19.28
N LEU A 18 3.27 -9.10 18.62
CA LEU A 18 2.16 -8.17 18.77
C LEU A 18 0.86 -8.84 18.32
N TYR A 19 -0.24 -8.64 19.06
CA TYR A 19 -1.54 -9.17 18.66
C TYR A 19 -2.02 -8.52 17.35
N LEU A 20 -2.85 -9.22 16.57
CA LEU A 20 -3.19 -8.87 15.18
C LEU A 20 -3.72 -7.43 15.00
N ASN A 21 -4.54 -6.95 15.94
CA ASN A 21 -5.16 -5.63 15.88
C ASN A 21 -4.30 -4.50 16.46
N PHE A 22 -3.15 -4.81 17.06
CA PHE A 22 -2.30 -3.84 17.76
C PHE A 22 -2.00 -2.62 16.88
N MET A 23 -1.60 -2.86 15.63
CA MET A 23 -1.25 -1.80 14.69
C MET A 23 -2.47 -0.95 14.30
N ASN A 24 -3.63 -1.55 14.08
CA ASN A 24 -4.86 -0.81 13.79
C ASN A 24 -5.30 0.03 15.00
N ASP A 25 -5.17 -0.50 16.22
CA ASP A 25 -5.53 0.22 17.44
C ASP A 25 -4.62 1.43 17.66
N LYS A 26 -3.31 1.26 17.48
CA LYS A 26 -2.33 2.35 17.55
C LYS A 26 -2.61 3.41 16.47
N LEU A 27 -2.86 3.00 15.22
CA LEU A 27 -3.22 3.94 14.14
C LEU A 27 -4.50 4.70 14.46
N ASN A 28 -5.54 4.03 14.96
CA ASN A 28 -6.79 4.68 15.36
C ASN A 28 -6.55 5.75 16.43
N LYS A 29 -5.69 5.49 17.41
CA LYS A 29 -5.31 6.48 18.44
C LYS A 29 -4.59 7.68 17.82
N ILE A 30 -3.64 7.43 16.92
CA ILE A 30 -2.90 8.48 16.20
C ILE A 30 -3.84 9.34 15.35
N CYS A 31 -4.74 8.72 14.58
CA CYS A 31 -5.71 9.44 13.77
C CYS A 31 -6.63 10.32 14.62
N LYS A 32 -7.18 9.78 15.71
CA LYS A 32 -8.03 10.55 16.64
C LYS A 32 -7.29 11.73 17.25
N LYS A 33 -6.05 11.53 17.69
CA LYS A 33 -5.23 12.58 18.32
C LYS A 33 -4.95 13.76 17.37
N ASN A 34 -4.77 13.48 16.08
CA ASN A 34 -4.40 14.48 15.07
C ASN A 34 -5.56 14.91 14.17
N ASN A 35 -6.80 14.50 14.51
CA ASN A 35 -8.00 14.74 13.69
C ASN A 35 -7.86 14.26 12.23
N PHE A 36 -7.18 13.14 12.01
CA PHE A 36 -7.07 12.51 10.70
C PHE A 36 -8.23 11.57 10.44
N LYS A 37 -8.57 11.41 9.16
CA LYS A 37 -9.48 10.35 8.70
C LYS A 37 -8.95 9.01 9.19
N LYS A 38 -9.86 8.16 9.65
CA LYS A 38 -9.55 6.80 10.09
C LYS A 38 -8.96 5.99 8.93
N ILE A 39 -7.75 5.49 9.13
CA ILE A 39 -7.07 4.58 8.20
C ILE A 39 -6.81 3.22 8.87
N LYS A 40 -6.68 2.18 8.05
CA LYS A 40 -6.30 0.82 8.49
C LYS A 40 -4.91 0.48 7.97
N VAL A 41 -4.21 -0.45 8.61
CA VAL A 41 -2.89 -0.94 8.15
C VAL A 41 -2.93 -1.41 6.69
N HIS A 42 -4.00 -2.12 6.31
CA HIS A 42 -4.20 -2.58 4.94
C HIS A 42 -4.26 -1.43 3.91
N GLY A 43 -4.69 -0.24 4.33
CA GLY A 43 -4.67 0.96 3.50
C GLY A 43 -3.26 1.32 2.99
N PHE A 44 -2.23 1.12 3.81
CA PHE A 44 -0.84 1.34 3.38
C PHE A 44 -0.41 0.36 2.28
N ARG A 45 -0.91 -0.89 2.31
CA ARG A 45 -0.65 -1.86 1.23
C ARG A 45 -1.29 -1.41 -0.08
N HIS A 46 -2.52 -0.88 -0.03
CA HIS A 46 -3.14 -0.28 -1.23
C HIS A 46 -2.32 0.90 -1.75
N THR A 47 -1.89 1.82 -0.87
CA THR A 47 -1.04 2.95 -1.27
C THR A 47 0.27 2.48 -1.90
N HIS A 48 0.93 1.46 -1.34
CA HIS A 48 2.15 0.90 -1.90
C HIS A 48 1.93 0.36 -3.32
N TYR A 49 0.84 -0.37 -3.55
CA TYR A 49 0.47 -0.87 -4.88
C TYR A 49 0.24 0.29 -5.85
N SER A 50 -0.59 1.28 -5.48
CA SER A 50 -0.88 2.44 -6.33
C SER A 50 0.40 3.16 -6.75
N LEU A 51 1.33 3.37 -5.80
CA LEU A 51 2.60 4.04 -6.07
C LEU A 51 3.52 3.23 -6.99
N LEU A 52 3.62 1.91 -6.80
CA LEU A 52 4.40 1.06 -7.71
C LEU A 52 3.84 1.14 -9.13
N PHE A 53 2.52 1.06 -9.27
CA PHE A 53 1.89 1.13 -10.58
C PHE A 53 2.01 2.52 -11.23
N GLU A 54 1.80 3.60 -10.47
CA GLU A 54 2.03 4.98 -10.95
C GLU A 54 3.48 5.23 -11.35
N SER A 55 4.44 4.50 -10.76
CA SER A 55 5.86 4.56 -11.13
C SER A 55 6.20 3.81 -12.41
N GLY A 56 5.22 3.16 -13.07
CA GLY A 56 5.39 2.49 -14.35
C GLY A 56 5.68 0.99 -14.29
N PHE A 57 5.62 0.37 -13.11
CA PHE A 57 5.73 -1.08 -12.99
C PHE A 57 4.49 -1.78 -13.57
N THR A 58 4.70 -2.92 -14.20
CA THR A 58 3.64 -3.79 -14.71
C THR A 58 2.87 -4.45 -13.56
N ILE A 59 1.65 -4.89 -13.84
CA ILE A 59 0.83 -5.62 -12.85
C ILE A 59 1.57 -6.85 -12.32
N GLN A 60 2.26 -7.59 -13.19
CA GLN A 60 2.98 -8.81 -12.84
C GLN A 60 4.12 -8.52 -11.84
N GLU A 61 4.93 -7.50 -12.11
CA GLU A 61 6.01 -7.08 -11.20
C GLU A 61 5.47 -6.63 -9.83
N VAL A 62 4.34 -5.92 -9.82
CA VAL A 62 3.70 -5.49 -8.58
C VAL A 62 3.12 -6.67 -7.80
N GLN A 63 2.51 -7.65 -8.49
CA GLN A 63 2.01 -8.87 -7.87
C GLN A 63 3.12 -9.72 -7.25
N ASP A 64 4.22 -9.92 -7.98
CA ASP A 64 5.38 -10.67 -7.48
C ASP A 64 5.99 -9.99 -6.26
N ARG A 65 6.12 -8.66 -6.29
CA ARG A 65 6.67 -7.87 -5.17
C ARG A 65 5.84 -7.97 -3.90
N LEU A 66 4.52 -8.00 -4.03
CA LEU A 66 3.59 -7.99 -2.90
C LEU A 66 3.20 -9.40 -2.41
N GLY A 67 3.68 -10.43 -3.10
CA GLY A 67 3.25 -11.81 -3.01
C GLY A 67 1.85 -12.01 -3.60
N HIS A 68 1.54 -13.24 -4.04
CA HIS A 68 0.26 -13.68 -4.65
C HIS A 68 -1.00 -13.51 -3.77
N SER A 69 -0.94 -12.69 -2.73
CA SER A 69 -1.85 -12.68 -1.60
C SER A 69 -3.19 -11.99 -1.86
N ASP A 70 -3.36 -11.19 -2.93
CA ASP A 70 -4.68 -10.67 -3.27
C ASP A 70 -4.83 -10.15 -4.72
N LEU A 71 -5.35 -11.00 -5.60
CA LEU A 71 -5.64 -10.66 -7.00
C LEU A 71 -6.81 -9.65 -7.11
N LYS A 72 -7.77 -9.68 -6.17
CA LYS A 72 -8.92 -8.78 -6.16
C LYS A 72 -8.50 -7.35 -5.83
N THR A 73 -7.65 -7.19 -4.82
CA THR A 73 -7.05 -5.89 -4.49
C THR A 73 -6.21 -5.35 -5.64
N THR A 74 -5.39 -6.20 -6.25
CA THR A 74 -4.58 -5.89 -7.44
C THR A 74 -5.45 -5.34 -8.57
N MET A 75 -6.50 -6.07 -8.95
CA MET A 75 -7.40 -5.70 -10.04
C MET A 75 -8.18 -4.42 -9.75
N ASN A 76 -8.66 -4.22 -8.51
CA ASN A 76 -9.39 -3.01 -8.14
C ASN A 76 -8.51 -1.76 -8.27
N ILE A 77 -7.25 -1.83 -7.84
CA ILE A 77 -6.34 -0.68 -7.96
C ILE A 77 -5.95 -0.47 -9.41
N TYR A 78 -5.67 -1.55 -10.15
CA TYR A 78 -5.37 -1.47 -11.57
C TYR A 78 -6.51 -0.78 -12.34
N ALA A 79 -7.76 -1.18 -12.11
CA ALA A 79 -8.92 -0.56 -12.75
C ALA A 79 -8.96 0.95 -12.50
N HIS A 80 -8.80 1.37 -11.24
CA HIS A 80 -8.83 2.77 -10.85
C HIS A 80 -7.68 3.59 -11.46
N VAL A 81 -6.44 3.08 -11.44
CA VAL A 81 -5.31 3.81 -12.03
C VAL A 81 -5.38 3.83 -13.56
N THR A 82 -5.89 2.75 -14.18
CA THR A 82 -6.08 2.69 -15.65
C THR A 82 -7.10 3.73 -16.11
N GLU A 83 -8.19 3.96 -15.37
CA GLU A 83 -9.13 5.05 -15.65
C GLU A 83 -8.43 6.42 -15.66
N LYS A 84 -7.62 6.70 -14.64
CA LYS A 84 -6.81 7.94 -14.55
C LYS A 84 -5.76 8.04 -15.65
N GLN A 85 -5.20 6.91 -16.09
CA GLN A 85 -4.25 6.88 -17.21
C GLN A 85 -4.94 7.09 -18.56
N LYS A 86 -6.16 6.60 -18.77
CA LYS A 86 -6.92 6.81 -20.03
C LYS A 86 -7.11 8.29 -20.36
N GLU A 87 -7.39 9.13 -19.36
CA GLU A 87 -7.44 10.59 -19.55
C GLU A 87 -6.09 11.18 -20.00
N ASN A 88 -4.98 10.63 -19.48
CA ASN A 88 -3.63 11.04 -19.87
C ASN A 88 -3.19 10.47 -21.23
N VAL A 89 -3.74 9.35 -21.68
CA VAL A 89 -3.40 8.73 -22.98
C VAL A 89 -3.87 9.63 -24.12
N GLY A 90 -5.08 10.19 -24.04
CA GLY A 90 -5.57 11.14 -25.06
C GLY A 90 -4.65 12.35 -25.21
N ASN A 91 -4.23 12.94 -24.10
CA ASN A 91 -3.31 14.08 -24.09
C ASN A 91 -1.89 13.71 -24.57
N LYS A 92 -1.37 12.53 -24.18
CA LYS A 92 -0.07 12.03 -24.65
C LYS A 92 -0.08 11.74 -26.14
N PHE A 93 -1.15 11.13 -26.64
CA PHE A 93 -1.31 10.85 -28.06
C PHE A 93 -1.43 12.15 -28.86
N ALA A 94 -2.29 13.08 -28.45
CA ALA A 94 -2.42 14.40 -29.07
C ALA A 94 -1.06 15.13 -29.18
N LYS A 95 -0.29 15.12 -28.08
CA LYS A 95 1.05 15.69 -28.03
C LYS A 95 2.05 15.00 -28.95
N TYR A 96 1.93 13.68 -29.14
CA TYR A 96 2.77 12.91 -30.06
C TYR A 96 2.40 13.15 -31.53
N VAL A 97 1.10 13.27 -31.83
CA VAL A 97 0.61 13.53 -33.20
C VAL A 97 0.57 15.01 -33.57
N ASN A 98 1.08 15.88 -32.71
CA ASN A 98 1.26 17.32 -32.93
C ASN A 98 -0.04 18.05 -33.35
N PHE A 99 -1.15 17.73 -32.68
CA PHE A 99 -2.38 18.52 -32.68
C PHE A 99 -2.40 19.48 -31.49
#